data_AF-A0A800MYB9-F1
#
_entry.id   AF-A0A800MYB9-F1
#
_cell.length_a   1.000
_cell.length_b   1.000
_cell.length_c   1.000
_cell.angle_alpha   90.00
_cell.angle_beta   90.00
_cell.angle_gamma   90.00
#
_symmetry.space_group_name_H-M   'P 1'
#
loop_
_entity.id
_entity.type
_entity.pdbx_description
1 polymer ?
#
loop_
_entity_poly.entity_id
_entity_poly.type
_entity_poly.pdbx_seq_one_letter_code
_entity_poly.pdbx_strand_id
1 'polypeptide(L)' 'MGIGSKLHDYALNFFKANNLKEYHLRVSPSNQNAIGFYVKNGMKKTKSEMVGKVIRMSGEVPY' A
#
# COMPACT_ATOMS: atom_id res chain seq x y z
N MET A 1 -13.92 -4.96 -11.74
CA MET A 1 -13.00 -4.68 -10.60
C MET A 1 -12.85 -5.94 -9.76
N GLY A 2 -11.62 -6.31 -9.38
CA GLY A 2 -11.36 -7.47 -8.53
C GLY A 2 -11.60 -7.17 -7.04
N ILE A 3 -11.67 -8.22 -6.21
CA ILE A 3 -11.90 -8.10 -4.75
C ILE A 3 -10.80 -7.25 -4.09
N GLY A 4 -9.55 -7.37 -4.54
CA GLY A 4 -8.43 -6.57 -4.01
C GLY A 4 -8.63 -5.05 -4.18
N SER A 5 -9.22 -4.60 -5.29
CA SER A 5 -9.55 -3.18 -5.48
C SER A 5 -10.65 -2.74 -4.50
N LYS A 6 -11.70 -3.54 -4.33
CA LYS A 6 -12.78 -3.21 -3.38
C LYS A 6 -12.29 -3.10 -1.94
N LEU A 7 -11.39 -3.99 -1.53
CA LEU A 7 -10.76 -3.94 -0.20
C LEU A 7 -9.86 -2.72 -0.04
N HIS A 8 -9.13 -2.34 -1.10
CA HIS A 8 -8.32 -1.14 -1.09
C HIS A 8 -9.17 0.13 -0.95
N ASP A 9 -10.26 0.24 -1.71
CA ASP A 9 -11.20 1.36 -1.64
C ASP A 9 -11.84 1.47 -0.25
N TYR A 10 -12.24 0.32 0.33
CA TYR A 10 -12.74 0.26 1.69
C TYR A 10 -11.72 0.79 2.70
N ALA A 11 -10.45 0.36 2.61
CA ALA A 11 -9.39 0.81 3.49
C ALA A 11 -9.14 2.32 3.37
N LEU A 12 -9.08 2.85 2.14
CA LEU A 12 -8.93 4.29 1.92
C LEU A 12 -10.08 5.11 2.53
N ASN A 13 -11.32 4.66 2.36
CA ASN A 13 -12.48 5.32 2.97
C ASN A 13 -12.41 5.31 4.50
N PHE A 14 -11.96 4.20 5.10
CA PHE A 14 -11.71 4.14 6.53
C PHE A 14 -10.61 5.11 6.96
N PHE A 15 -9.50 5.19 6.22
CA PHE A 15 -8.41 6.12 6.52
C PHE A 15 -8.83 7.60 6.40
N LYS A 16 -9.62 7.93 5.37
CA LYS A 16 -10.24 9.24 5.17
C LYS A 16 -11.11 9.63 6.37
N ALA A 17 -12.01 8.73 6.79
CA ALA A 17 -12.91 8.96 7.91
C ALA A 17 -12.16 9.22 9.24
N ASN A 18 -10.92 8.72 9.36
CA ASN A 18 -10.06 8.92 10.52
C ASN A 18 -9.03 10.04 10.34
N ASN A 19 -9.14 10.88 9.30
CA ASN A 19 -8.23 11.99 9.00
C ASN A 19 -6.74 11.56 8.88
N LEU A 20 -6.49 10.34 8.43
CA LEU A 20 -5.12 9.89 8.14
C LEU A 20 -4.62 10.54 6.85
N LYS A 21 -3.37 10.97 6.85
CA LYS A 21 -2.71 11.58 5.67
C LYS A 21 -1.86 10.56 4.90
N GLU A 22 -1.25 9.62 5.59
CA GLU A 22 -0.36 8.61 5.04
C GLU A 22 -0.63 7.26 5.71
N TYR A 23 -0.45 6.18 4.95
CA TYR A 23 -0.48 4.81 5.45
C TYR A 23 0.68 4.01 4.87
N HIS A 24 1.11 2.97 5.59
CA HIS A 24 2.21 2.11 5.20
C HIS A 24 1.83 0.64 5.27
N LEU A 25 2.47 -0.17 4.43
CA LEU A 25 2.40 -1.62 4.51
C LEU A 25 3.76 -2.25 4.23
N ARG A 26 3.88 -3.53 4.55
CA ARG A 26 5.05 -4.35 4.24
C ARG A 26 4.66 -5.42 3.24
N VAL A 27 5.51 -5.65 2.25
CA VAL A 27 5.34 -6.67 1.22
C VAL A 27 6.63 -7.45 1.02
N SER A 28 6.53 -8.73 0.71
CA SER A 28 7.70 -9.52 0.32
C SER A 28 8.29 -8.97 -1.00
N PRO A 29 9.62 -8.79 -1.11
CA PRO A 29 10.28 -8.33 -2.32
C PRO A 29 10.04 -9.25 -3.52
N SER A 30 9.75 -10.54 -3.30
CA SER A 30 9.48 -11.49 -4.39
C SER A 30 8.03 -11.40 -4.90
N ASN A 31 7.12 -10.76 -4.18
CA ASN A 31 5.71 -10.65 -4.59
C ASN A 31 5.51 -9.47 -5.55
N GLN A 32 6.00 -9.63 -6.79
CA GLN A 32 5.92 -8.60 -7.83
C GLN A 32 4.48 -8.18 -8.14
N ASN A 33 3.53 -9.11 -8.05
CA ASN A 33 2.12 -8.83 -8.29
C ASN A 33 1.55 -7.86 -7.24
N ALA A 34 1.79 -8.11 -5.96
CA ALA A 34 1.33 -7.21 -4.90
C ALA A 34 2.04 -5.85 -4.96
N ILE A 35 3.36 -5.85 -5.21
CA ILE A 35 4.13 -4.62 -5.40
C ILE A 35 3.53 -3.79 -6.55
N GLY A 36 3.29 -4.42 -7.71
CA GLY A 36 2.69 -3.77 -8.87
C GLY A 36 1.28 -3.23 -8.58
N PHE A 37 0.46 -4.00 -7.85
CA PHE A 37 -0.85 -3.55 -7.40
C PHE A 37 -0.75 -2.28 -6.53
N TYR A 38 0.10 -2.27 -5.50
CA TYR A 38 0.23 -1.12 -4.62
C TYR A 38 0.84 0.10 -5.33
N VAL A 39 1.83 -0.09 -6.21
CA VAL A 39 2.39 0.99 -7.03
C VAL A 39 1.32 1.59 -7.96
N LYS A 40 0.51 0.75 -8.61
CA LYS A 40 -0.58 1.22 -9.47
C LYS A 40 -1.64 2.02 -8.70
N ASN A 41 -1.83 1.71 -7.42
CA ASN A 41 -2.72 2.46 -6.52
C ASN A 41 -2.03 3.64 -5.82
N GLY A 42 -0.89 4.11 -6.33
CA GLY A 42 -0.24 5.35 -5.87
C GLY A 42 0.76 5.19 -4.72
N MET A 43 1.02 3.96 -4.26
CA MET A 43 2.03 3.73 -3.22
C MET A 43 3.45 3.74 -3.79
N LYS A 44 4.42 4.21 -3.00
CA LYS A 44 5.84 4.26 -3.32
C LYS A 44 6.63 3.30 -2.44
N LYS A 45 7.70 2.71 -2.99
CA LYS A 45 8.65 1.92 -2.19
C LYS A 45 9.51 2.87 -1.37
N THR A 46 9.49 2.75 -0.05
CA THR A 46 10.24 3.66 0.84
C THR A 46 11.63 3.10 1.15
N LYS A 47 11.72 1.85 1.63
CA LYS A 47 12.98 1.21 2.02
C LYS A 47 12.83 -0.30 2.08
N SER A 48 13.91 -1.03 1.81
CA SER A 48 14.01 -2.45 2.18
C SER A 48 14.36 -2.56 3.67
N GLU A 49 13.53 -3.26 4.44
CA GLU A 49 13.76 -3.54 5.87
C GLU A 49 14.17 -5.02 6.05
N MET A 50 14.83 -5.34 7.17
CA MET A 50 15.30 -6.69 7.53
C MET A 50 16.20 -7.36 6.47
N VAL A 51 17.30 -6.70 6.06
CA VAL A 51 18.29 -7.29 5.13
C VAL A 51 17.65 -7.72 3.80
N GLY A 52 16.69 -6.92 3.30
CA GLY A 52 16.03 -7.19 2.02
C GLY A 52 14.93 -8.25 2.09
N LYS A 53 14.48 -8.69 3.27
CA LYS A 53 13.37 -9.66 3.39
C LYS A 53 11.99 -9.04 3.23
N VAL A 54 11.84 -7.74 3.46
CA VAL A 54 10.57 -7.01 3.28
C VAL A 54 10.81 -5.64 2.66
N ILE A 55 9.84 -5.19 1.86
CA ILE A 55 9.78 -3.82 1.33
C ILE A 55 8.69 -3.08 2.10
N ARG A 56 9.04 -1.93 2.69
CA ARG A 56 8.05 -0.99 3.21
C ARG A 56 7.57 -0.10 2.06
N MET A 57 6.26 -0.03 1.90
CA MET A 57 5.60 0.87 0.95
C MET A 57 4.77 1.90 1.71
N SER A 58 4.70 3.12 1.19
CA SER A 58 3.88 4.21 1.73
C SER A 58 2.95 4.78 0.66
N GLY A 59 1.76 5.19 1.07
CA GLY A 59 0.76 5.82 0.21
C GLY A 59 0.10 6.97 0.95
N GLU A 60 -0.25 8.02 0.21
CA GLU A 60 -1.06 9.11 0.73
C GLU A 60 -2.53 8.74 0.63
N VAL A 61 -3.30 9.14 1.64
CA VAL A 61 -4.75 9.05 1.56
C VAL A 61 -5.20 10.21 0.65
N PRO A 62 -5.82 9.95 -0.51
CA PRO A 62 -6.31 11.02 -1.37
C PRO A 62 -7.32 11.85 -0.57
N TYR A 63 -7.45 13.15 -0.83
CA TYR A 63 -8.52 13.95 -0.22
C TYR A 63 -9.88 13.61 -0.86
#